data_AF-A0A814HQN1-F1
#
_entry.id   AF-A0A814HQN1-F1
#
_cell.length_a   1.000
_cell.length_b   1.000
_cell.length_c   1.000
_cell.angle_alpha   90.00
_cell.angle_beta   90.00
_cell.angle_gamma   90.00
#
_symmetry.space_group_name_H-M   'P 1'
#
loop_
_entity.id
_entity.type
_entity.pdbx_description
1 polymer ?
#
loop_
_entity_poly.entity_id
_entity_poly.type
_entity_poly.pdbx_seq_one_letter_code
_entity_poly.pdbx_strand_id
1 'polypeptide(L)'
;MSPFAGEGVNLAILDATELALAIISADDLKQAIHNYEQKMFSRAAKAADESSTNLDLFISSGNAAKIEADLFKKLMESGHQMTRKLLLLHSQKLQSYT
;
A
#
# COMPACT_ATOMS: atom_id res chain seq x y z
N MET A 1 -1.93 9.13 -11.62
CA MET A 1 -1.09 8.60 -10.53
C MET A 1 0.34 8.51 -11.04
N SER A 2 1.31 8.99 -10.27
CA SER A 2 2.74 8.80 -10.55
C SER A 2 3.16 7.35 -10.21
N PRO A 3 4.26 6.78 -10.73
CA PRO A 3 4.59 5.36 -10.52
C PRO A 3 5.07 5.01 -9.10
N PHE A 4 5.07 5.97 -8.16
CA PHE A 4 5.80 5.86 -6.89
C PHE A 4 5.13 5.01 -5.80
N ALA A 5 3.85 4.63 -5.94
CA ALA A 5 3.28 3.55 -5.12
C ALA A 5 3.51 2.17 -5.75
N GLY A 6 3.87 2.07 -7.03
CA GLY A 6 4.09 0.79 -7.71
C GLY A 6 2.82 -0.01 -8.04
N GLU A 7 1.63 0.50 -7.75
CA GLU A 7 0.37 -0.28 -7.86
C GLU A 7 -0.33 -0.20 -9.22
N GLY A 8 0.26 0.49 -10.21
CA GLY A 8 -0.45 0.83 -11.45
C GLY A 8 -1.00 -0.38 -12.21
N VAL A 9 -0.18 -1.40 -12.45
CA VAL A 9 -0.60 -2.60 -13.20
C VAL A 9 -1.52 -3.49 -12.35
N ASN A 10 -1.24 -3.62 -11.06
CA ASN A 10 -2.08 -4.40 -10.14
C ASN A 10 -3.52 -3.86 -10.11
N LEU A 11 -3.66 -2.55 -9.98
CA LEU A 11 -4.97 -1.88 -10.00
C LEU A 11 -5.65 -2.03 -11.35
N ALA A 12 -4.93 -1.85 -12.46
CA ALA A 12 -5.50 -2.00 -13.79
C ALA A 12 -6.06 -3.42 -14.05
N ILE A 13 -5.34 -4.47 -13.60
CA ILE A 13 -5.80 -5.87 -13.74
C ILE A 13 -7.01 -6.13 -12.85
N LEU A 14 -7.00 -5.62 -11.61
CA LEU A 14 -8.14 -5.74 -10.69
C LEU A 14 -9.37 -5.01 -11.24
N ASP A 15 -9.20 -3.79 -11.74
CA ASP A 15 -10.22 -2.97 -12.36
C ASP A 15 -10.87 -3.69 -13.54
N ALA A 16 -10.06 -4.22 -14.45
CA ALA A 16 -10.55 -4.98 -15.60
C ALA A 16 -11.35 -6.21 -15.16
N THR A 17 -10.88 -6.93 -14.14
CA THR A 17 -11.56 -8.14 -13.63
C THR A 17 -12.89 -7.81 -12.97
N GLU A 18 -12.91 -6.84 -12.06
CA GLU A 18 -14.13 -6.46 -11.34
C GLU A 18 -15.17 -5.82 -12.26
N LEU A 19 -14.74 -4.99 -13.22
CA LEU A 19 -15.64 -4.39 -14.19
C LEU A 19 -16.25 -5.46 -15.10
N ALA A 20 -15.44 -6.41 -15.61
CA ALA A 20 -15.95 -7.50 -16.42
C ALA A 20 -16.99 -8.33 -15.65
N LEU A 21 -16.70 -8.69 -14.39
CA LEU A 21 -17.64 -9.42 -13.52
C LEU A 21 -18.93 -8.65 -13.25
N ALA A 22 -18.83 -7.33 -13.05
CA ALA A 22 -20.00 -6.46 -12.88
C ALA A 22 -20.87 -6.44 -14.14
N ILE A 23 -20.26 -6.33 -15.33
CA ILE A 23 -20.97 -6.28 -16.61
C ILE A 23 -21.70 -7.58 -16.93
N ILE A 24 -21.03 -8.74 -16.78
CA ILE A 24 -21.66 -10.03 -17.14
C ILE A 24 -22.81 -10.43 -16.22
N SER A 25 -22.86 -9.86 -15.01
CA SER A 25 -23.87 -10.16 -14.00
C SER A 25 -24.98 -9.10 -13.93
N ALA A 26 -24.95 -8.10 -14.83
CA ALA A 26 -25.81 -6.92 -14.73
C ALA A 26 -27.14 -7.10 -15.48
N ASP A 27 -28.24 -6.90 -14.77
CA ASP A 27 -29.54 -6.59 -15.38
C ASP A 27 -29.64 -5.10 -15.76
N ASP A 28 -28.98 -4.23 -14.98
CA ASP A 28 -28.83 -2.79 -15.26
C ASP A 28 -27.34 -2.43 -15.32
N LEU A 29 -26.86 -2.16 -16.53
CA LEU A 29 -25.46 -1.82 -16.79
C LEU A 29 -25.03 -0.54 -16.08
N LYS A 30 -25.89 0.49 -15.99
CA LYS A 30 -25.52 1.76 -15.35
C LYS A 30 -25.33 1.57 -13.86
N GLN A 31 -26.23 0.83 -13.22
CA GLN A 31 -26.13 0.54 -11.80
C GLN A 31 -24.90 -0.34 -11.50
N ALA A 32 -24.60 -1.33 -12.35
CA ALA A 32 -23.43 -2.18 -12.20
C ALA A 32 -22.11 -1.40 -12.31
N ILE A 33 -21.99 -0.52 -13.32
CA ILE A 33 -20.82 0.35 -13.48
C ILE A 33 -20.68 1.27 -12.26
N HIS A 34 -21.78 1.91 -11.82
CA HIS A 34 -21.75 2.79 -10.65
C HIS A 34 -21.23 2.08 -9.39
N ASN A 35 -21.71 0.86 -9.13
CA ASN A 35 -21.27 0.06 -7.98
C ASN A 35 -19.79 -0.34 -8.06
N TYR A 36 -19.32 -0.68 -9.25
CA TYR A 36 -17.90 -0.94 -9.51
C TYR A 36 -17.05 0.31 -9.26
N GLU A 37 -17.47 1.46 -9.79
CA GLU A 37 -16.76 2.74 -9.68
C GLU A 37 -16.57 3.16 -8.22
N GLN A 38 -17.58 2.98 -7.35
CA GLN A 38 -17.44 3.28 -5.92
C GLN A 38 -16.27 2.54 -5.27
N LYS A 39 -16.08 1.26 -5.63
CA LYS A 39 -14.96 0.45 -5.13
C LYS A 39 -13.64 0.89 -5.76
N MET A 40 -13.65 1.14 -7.07
CA MET A 40 -12.48 1.57 -7.83
C MET A 40 -11.94 2.92 -7.36
N PHE A 41 -12.79 3.91 -7.16
CA PHE A 41 -12.36 5.22 -6.68
C PHE A 41 -11.73 5.17 -5.29
N SER A 42 -12.28 4.37 -4.38
CA SER A 42 -11.71 4.22 -3.04
C SER A 42 -10.27 3.69 -3.06
N ARG A 43 -10.03 2.61 -3.82
CA ARG A 43 -8.66 2.04 -3.96
C ARG A 43 -7.73 2.96 -4.75
N ALA A 44 -8.22 3.59 -5.82
CA ALA A 44 -7.42 4.47 -6.67
C ALA A 44 -7.01 5.73 -5.92
N ALA A 45 -7.88 6.31 -5.10
CA ALA A 45 -7.57 7.47 -4.28
C ALA A 45 -6.44 7.16 -3.29
N LYS A 46 -6.51 5.99 -2.62
CA LYS A 46 -5.45 5.55 -1.69
C LYS A 46 -4.10 5.41 -2.41
N ALA A 47 -4.06 4.70 -3.54
CA ALA A 47 -2.81 4.50 -4.27
C ALA A 47 -2.26 5.81 -4.88
N ALA A 48 -3.14 6.73 -5.27
CA ALA A 48 -2.75 8.05 -5.76
C ALA A 48 -2.14 8.90 -4.64
N ASP A 49 -2.73 8.89 -3.44
CA ASP A 49 -2.21 9.60 -2.26
C ASP A 49 -0.83 9.06 -1.83
N GLU A 50 -0.69 7.74 -1.77
CA GLU A 50 0.61 7.08 -1.52
C GLU A 50 1.64 7.44 -2.59
N SER A 51 1.24 7.43 -3.87
CA SER A 51 2.14 7.81 -4.97
C SER A 51 2.55 9.27 -4.91
N SER A 52 1.64 10.18 -4.51
CA SER A 52 1.95 11.60 -4.35
C SER A 52 2.91 11.81 -3.20
N THR A 53 2.63 11.19 -2.04
CA THR A 53 3.49 11.25 -0.86
C THR A 53 4.89 10.73 -1.18
N ASN A 54 5.00 9.58 -1.85
CA ASN A 54 6.28 9.01 -2.23
C ASN A 54 7.02 9.89 -3.25
N LEU A 55 6.31 10.46 -4.22
CA LEU A 55 6.92 11.39 -5.18
C LEU A 55 7.53 12.61 -4.47
N ASP A 56 6.83 13.20 -3.50
CA ASP A 56 7.32 14.35 -2.73
C ASP A 56 8.52 13.96 -1.84
N LEU A 57 8.53 12.74 -1.29
CA LEU A 57 9.64 12.23 -0.49
C LEU A 57 10.92 12.05 -1.32
N PHE A 58 10.81 11.50 -2.54
CA PHE A 58 11.96 11.09 -3.33
C PHE A 58 12.41 12.10 -4.42
N ILE A 59 11.51 12.96 -4.90
CA ILE A 59 11.79 13.87 -6.03
C ILE A 59 11.26 15.30 -5.77
N SER A 60 11.39 15.80 -4.53
CA SER A 60 11.09 17.22 -4.24
C SER A 60 12.29 18.14 -4.46
N SER A 61 12.02 19.39 -4.84
CA SER A 61 13.05 20.43 -4.91
C SER A 61 13.46 20.85 -3.50
N GLY A 62 14.64 20.43 -3.05
CA GLY A 62 15.21 20.81 -1.76
C GLY A 62 15.90 19.67 -1.01
N ASN A 63 15.45 19.42 0.24
CA ASN A 63 16.09 18.52 1.21
C ASN A 63 15.78 17.01 1.02
N ALA A 64 15.37 16.57 -0.18
CA ALA A 64 14.94 15.18 -0.44
C ALA A 64 15.92 14.13 0.11
N ALA A 65 17.23 14.26 -0.18
CA ALA A 65 18.24 13.34 0.32
C ALA A 65 18.30 13.21 1.85
N LYS A 66 18.04 14.30 2.59
CA LYS A 66 17.99 14.25 4.06
C LYS A 66 16.73 13.55 4.54
N ILE A 67 15.59 13.85 3.92
CA ILE A 67 14.30 13.23 4.23
C ILE A 67 14.36 11.72 3.98
N GLU A 68 14.94 11.30 2.86
CA GLU A 68 15.21 9.91 2.53
C GLU A 68 16.12 9.24 3.56
N ALA A 69 17.24 9.87 3.92
CA ALA A 69 18.15 9.33 4.92
C ALA A 69 17.46 9.13 6.28
N ASP A 70 16.66 10.11 6.72
CA ASP A 70 15.87 10.03 7.96
C ASP A 70 14.80 8.92 7.89
N LEU A 71 14.17 8.73 6.72
CA LEU A 71 13.23 7.63 6.48
C LEU A 71 13.92 6.27 6.62
N PHE A 72 15.05 6.06 5.93
CA PHE A 72 15.79 4.79 6.01
C PHE A 72 16.29 4.52 7.44
N LYS A 73 16.75 5.54 8.15
CA LYS A 73 17.15 5.40 9.55
C LYS A 73 16.00 4.89 10.42
N LYS A 74 14.79 5.46 10.28
CA LYS A 74 13.59 5.01 11.00
C LYS A 74 13.21 3.56 10.65
N LEU A 75 13.31 3.17 9.39
CA LEU A 75 13.03 1.80 8.94
C LEU A 75 14.01 0.79 9.56
N MET A 76 15.29 1.14 9.66
CA MET A 76 16.29 0.30 10.31
C MET A 76 16.04 0.18 11.82
N GLU A 77 15.68 1.28 12.48
CA GLU A 77 15.35 1.29 13.91
C GLU A 77 14.12 0.41 14.21
N SER A 78 13.06 0.49 13.39
CA SER A 78 11.86 -0.34 13.57
C SER A 78 12.14 -1.83 13.33
N GLY A 79 12.96 -2.16 12.33
CA GLY A 79 13.41 -3.53 12.07
C GLY A 79 14.18 -4.12 13.26
N HIS A 80 15.12 -3.36 13.84
CA HIS A 80 15.84 -3.80 15.04
C HIS A 80 14.91 -4.04 16.24
N GLN A 81 13.93 -3.15 16.46
CA GLN A 81 12.96 -3.31 17.52
C GLN A 81 12.10 -4.56 17.35
N MET A 82 11.66 -4.85 16.11
CA MET A 82 10.87 -6.05 15.80
C MET A 82 11.67 -7.33 16.07
N THR A 83 12.92 -7.40 15.58
CA THR A 83 13.81 -8.55 15.82
C THR A 83 14.05 -8.76 17.31
N ARG A 84 14.27 -7.68 18.07
CA ARG A 84 14.45 -7.76 19.52
C ARG A 84 13.19 -8.28 20.23
N LYS A 85 12.01 -7.81 19.82
CA LYS A 85 10.73 -8.27 20.38
C LYS A 85 10.49 -9.75 20.10
N LEU A 86 10.79 -10.23 18.88
CA LEU A 86 10.67 -11.63 18.50
C LEU A 86 11.60 -12.53 19.32
N LEU A 87 12.86 -12.12 19.53
CA LEU A 87 13.82 -12.88 20.34
C LEU A 87 13.38 -12.98 21.81
N LEU A 88 12.84 -11.89 22.38
CA LEU A 88 12.30 -11.88 23.74
C LEU A 88 11.09 -12.81 23.88
N LEU A 89 10.15 -12.75 22.93
CA LEU A 89 8.99 -13.66 22.88
C LEU A 89 9.43 -15.13 22.81
N HIS A 90 10.45 -15.43 22.00
CA HIS A 90 10.97 -16.79 21.87
C HIS A 90 11.65 -17.28 23.16
N SER A 91 12.45 -16.42 23.80
CA SER A 91 13.10 -16.72 25.09
C SER A 91 12.09 -16.99 26.21
N GLN A 92 11.06 -16.13 26.33
CA GLN A 92 9.98 -16.33 27.30
C GLN A 92 9.22 -17.64 27.07
N LYS A 93 8.96 -17.98 25.80
CA LYS A 93 8.30 -19.24 25.45
C LYS A 93 9.16 -20.45 25.85
N LEU A 94 10.47 -20.41 25.63
CA LEU A 94 11.39 -21.48 26.04
C LEU A 94 11.42 -21.67 27.57
N GLN A 95 11.41 -20.58 28.34
CA GLN A 95 11.36 -20.64 29.81
C GLN A 95 10.06 -21.22 30.36
N SER A 96 8.96 -21.17 29.60
CA SER A 96 7.67 -21.77 30.01
C SER A 96 7.61 -23.30 29.83
N TYR A 97 8.61 -23.90 29.18
CA TYR A 97 8.71 -25.36 28.99
C TYR A 97 9.63 -26.05 30.02
N THR A 98 10.24 -25.30 30.93
CA THR A 98 11.09 -25.79 32.04
C THR A 98 10.43 -25.49 33.37
#